data_AF-A0A9C7WFP4-F1
#
_entry.id   AF-A0A9C7WFP4-F1
#
_cell.length_a   1.000
_cell.length_b   1.000
_cell.length_c   1.000
_cell.angle_alpha   90.00
_cell.angle_beta   90.00
_cell.angle_gamma   90.00
#
_symmetry.space_group_name_H-M   'P 1'
#
loop_
_entity.id
_entity.type
_entity.pdbx_description
1 polymer ?
#
loop_
_entity_poly.entity_id
_entity_poly.type
_entity_poly.pdbx_seq_one_letter_code
_entity_poly.pdbx_strand_id
1 'polypeptide(L)' 'MPFINVGFGNLVAVHRIVAIVSPNSSPIRRLKAIAERDGKLIDASQGRKTRSVIVLDSDHVVLSAIGPETLLQRLEDV' A
#
# COMPACT_ATOMS: atom_id res chain seq x y z
N MET A 1 5.42 -8.35 -16.79
CA MET A 1 4.55 -8.25 -15.60
C MET A 1 4.83 -6.91 -14.94
N PRO A 2 3.89 -5.96 -14.99
CA PRO A 2 4.10 -4.60 -14.52
C PRO A 2 4.26 -4.49 -13.00
N PHE A 3 5.15 -3.60 -12.55
CA PHE A 3 5.35 -3.23 -11.15
C PHE A 3 5.22 -1.71 -11.01
N ILE A 4 4.69 -1.25 -9.88
CA ILE A 4 4.69 0.17 -9.52
C ILE A 4 5.60 0.44 -8.33
N ASN A 5 6.26 1.60 -8.36
CA ASN A 5 7.01 2.10 -7.23
C ASN A 5 6.06 2.66 -6.16
N VAL A 6 6.15 2.13 -4.95
CA VAL A 6 5.33 2.52 -3.79
C VAL A 6 6.14 3.29 -2.73
N GLY A 7 7.33 3.78 -3.10
CA GLY A 7 8.22 4.59 -2.25
C GLY A 7 9.54 3.89 -1.93
N PHE A 8 10.63 4.65 -1.84
CA PHE A 8 11.96 4.18 -1.40
C PHE A 8 12.50 2.94 -2.12
N GLY A 9 12.21 2.81 -3.42
CA GLY A 9 12.64 1.66 -4.21
C GLY A 9 11.81 0.39 -3.99
N ASN A 10 10.77 0.44 -3.16
CA ASN A 10 9.83 -0.66 -2.99
C ASN A 10 8.90 -0.76 -4.19
N LEU A 11 8.66 -1.98 -4.66
CA LEU A 11 7.86 -2.29 -5.83
C LEU A 11 6.71 -3.22 -5.46
N VAL A 12 5.55 -3.01 -6.06
CA VAL A 12 4.38 -3.88 -5.91
C VAL A 12 3.91 -4.31 -7.30
N ALA A 13 3.60 -5.60 -7.46
CA ALA A 13 3.07 -6.14 -8.70
C ALA A 13 1.66 -5.59 -8.95
N VAL A 14 1.46 -4.90 -10.08
CA VAL A 14 0.22 -4.16 -10.36
C VAL A 14 -1.00 -5.06 -10.34
N HIS A 15 -0.91 -6.24 -10.97
CA HIS A 15 -2.00 -7.20 -11.08
C HIS A 15 -2.46 -7.81 -9.75
N ARG A 16 -1.73 -7.60 -8.65
CA ARG A 16 -2.07 -8.09 -7.30
C ARG A 16 -2.76 -7.03 -6.45
N ILE A 17 -2.86 -5.79 -6.92
CA ILE A 17 -3.47 -4.68 -6.18
C ILE A 17 -4.99 -4.77 -6.29
N VAL A 18 -5.66 -4.88 -5.14
CA VAL A 18 -7.13 -4.84 -5.04
C VAL A 18 -7.62 -3.42 -4.78
N ALA A 19 -6.91 -2.67 -3.92
CA ALA A 19 -7.29 -1.30 -3.57
C ALA A 19 -6.11 -0.46 -3.12
N ILE A 20 -6.21 0.86 -3.34
CA ILE A 20 -5.32 1.88 -2.76
C ILE A 20 -6.21 2.87 -2.01
N VAL A 21 -6.00 3.00 -0.70
CA VAL A 21 -6.89 3.76 0.19
C VAL A 21 -6.12 4.72 1.10
N SER A 22 -6.81 5.74 1.59
CA SER A 22 -6.27 6.70 2.56
C SER A 22 -6.12 6.06 3.97
N PRO A 23 -5.04 6.34 4.72
CA PRO A 23 -4.77 5.70 6.01
C PRO A 23 -5.61 6.25 7.18
N ASN A 24 -6.41 7.30 6.97
CA ASN A 24 -6.92 8.13 8.06
C ASN A 24 -8.18 7.59 8.77
N SER A 25 -8.87 6.62 8.20
CA SER A 25 -10.14 6.14 8.76
C SER A 25 -9.93 5.06 9.83
N SER A 26 -10.87 4.98 10.80
CA SER A 26 -10.86 3.94 11.84
C SER A 26 -10.81 2.50 11.29
N PRO A 27 -11.56 2.15 10.23
CA PRO A 27 -11.47 0.83 9.59
C PRO A 27 -10.07 0.54 9.04
N ILE A 28 -9.39 1.51 8.44
CA ILE A 28 -8.04 1.30 7.87
C ILE A 28 -6.98 1.13 8.95
N ARG A 29 -7.10 1.87 10.06
CA ARG A 29 -6.24 1.63 11.24
C ARG A 29 -6.43 0.22 11.81
N ARG A 30 -7.67 -0.29 11.81
CA ARG A 30 -7.97 -1.68 12.21
C ARG A 30 -7.38 -2.69 11.23
N LEU A 31 -7.51 -2.45 9.93
CA LEU A 31 -6.94 -3.30 8.88
C LEU A 31 -5.42 -3.42 9.04
N LYS A 32 -4.71 -2.30 9.28
CA LYS A 32 -3.28 -2.31 9.58
C LYS A 32 -2.96 -3.21 10.78
N ALA A 33 -3.68 -3.04 11.89
CA ALA A 33 -3.43 -3.82 13.11
C ALA A 33 -3.68 -5.32 12.91
N ILE A 34 -4.71 -5.69 12.14
CA ILE A 34 -4.98 -7.10 11.77
C ILE A 34 -3.83 -7.65 10.92
N ALA A 35 -3.42 -6.94 9.87
CA ALA A 35 -2.32 -7.36 9.01
C ALA A 35 -1.01 -7.50 9.79
N GLU A 36 -0.73 -6.60 10.75
CA GLU A 36 0.45 -6.67 11.61
C GLU A 36 0.42 -7.91 12.50
N ARG A 37 -0.71 -8.16 13.18
CA ARG A 37 -0.92 -9.34 14.02
C ARG A 37 -0.78 -10.64 13.23
N ASP A 38 -1.28 -10.65 11.99
CA ASP A 38 -1.31 -11.82 11.14
C ASP A 38 0.00 -11.99 10.32
N GLY A 39 1.01 -11.12 10.53
CA GLY A 39 2.29 -11.19 9.82
C GLY A 39 2.23 -10.80 8.33
N LYS A 40 1.15 -10.13 7.91
CA LYS A 40 0.84 -9.73 6.53
C LYS A 40 1.06 -8.23 6.26
N LEU A 41 1.55 -7.47 7.24
CA LEU A 41 1.86 -6.06 7.07
C LEU A 41 3.25 -5.89 6.44
N ILE A 42 3.33 -5.12 5.36
CA ILE A 42 4.58 -4.72 4.70
C ILE A 42 4.71 -3.21 4.85
N ASP A 43 5.71 -2.75 5.61
CA ASP A 43 5.95 -1.31 5.77
C ASP A 43 6.94 -0.79 4.71
N ALA A 44 6.41 -0.22 3.63
CA ALA A 44 7.19 0.47 2.60
C ALA A 44 7.31 1.98 2.84
N SER A 45 6.89 2.48 4.01
CA SER A 45 6.95 3.92 4.36
C SER A 45 8.33 4.36 4.89
N GLN A 46 9.19 3.40 5.27
CA GLN A 46 10.54 3.67 5.81
C GLN A 46 10.53 4.70 6.96
N GLY A 47 9.56 4.57 7.88
CA GLY A 47 9.40 5.47 9.03
C GLY A 47 8.84 6.86 8.69
N ARG A 48 8.50 7.13 7.42
CA ARG A 48 7.77 8.36 7.06
C ARG A 48 6.28 8.20 7.35
N LYS A 49 5.58 9.34 7.37
CA LYS A 49 4.12 9.36 7.49
C LYS A 49 3.50 8.48 6.40
N THR A 50 2.74 7.46 6.81
CA THR A 50 1.89 6.69 5.90
C THR A 50 0.88 7.63 5.24
N ARG A 51 0.88 7.67 3.91
CA ARG A 51 -0.03 8.49 3.09
C ARG A 51 -1.03 7.64 2.29
N SER A 52 -0.73 6.36 2.09
CA SER A 52 -1.66 5.39 1.52
C SER A 52 -1.47 4.00 2.12
N VAL A 53 -2.50 3.19 1.99
CA VAL A 53 -2.52 1.76 2.31
C VAL A 53 -2.92 1.02 1.04
N ILE A 54 -2.10 0.06 0.62
CA ILE A 54 -2.34 -0.75 -0.58
C ILE A 54 -2.75 -2.14 -0.10
N VAL A 55 -3.88 -2.63 -0.59
CA VAL A 55 -4.41 -3.96 -0.27
C VAL A 55 -4.13 -4.88 -1.44
N LEU A 56 -3.46 -6.00 -1.16
CA LEU A 56 -3.18 -7.02 -2.16
C LEU A 56 -4.20 -8.16 -2.07
N ASP A 57 -4.35 -8.90 -3.16
CA ASP A 57 -5.22 -10.10 -3.27
C ASP A 57 -4.80 -11.28 -2.37
N SER A 58 -3.62 -11.18 -1.75
CA SER A 58 -3.07 -12.14 -0.78
C SER A 58 -3.33 -11.74 0.69
N ASP A 59 -4.22 -10.76 0.90
CA ASP A 59 -4.47 -10.05 2.17
C ASP A 59 -3.28 -9.28 2.74
N HIS A 60 -2.14 -9.23 2.03
CA HIS A 60 -1.04 -8.37 2.43
C HIS A 60 -1.45 -6.91 2.34
N VAL A 61 -1.03 -6.15 3.36
CA VAL A 61 -1.29 -4.72 3.46
C VAL A 61 0.04 -3.99 3.38
N VAL A 62 0.22 -3.18 2.34
CA VAL A 62 1.45 -2.40 2.15
C VAL A 62 1.21 -0.95 2.59
N LEU A 63 1.99 -0.47 3.55
CA LEU A 63 1.98 0.93 3.96
C LEU A 63 2.93 1.72 3.06
N SER A 64 2.48 2.84 2.52
CA SER A 64 3.30 3.68 1.65
C SER A 64 3.31 5.14 2.12
N ALA A 65 4.46 5.79 1.95
CA ALA A 65 4.62 7.22 2.12
C ALA A 65 4.17 8.03 0.88
N ILE A 66 3.73 7.36 -0.19
CA ILE A 66 3.21 7.98 -1.40
C ILE A 66 1.69 8.10 -1.27
N GLY A 67 1.10 9.21 -1.76
CA GLY A 67 -0.34 9.42 -1.71
C GLY A 67 -1.11 8.58 -2.73
N PRO A 68 -2.40 8.27 -2.50
CA PRO A 68 -3.22 7.49 -3.43
C PRO A 68 -3.26 8.06 -4.85
N GLU A 69 -3.47 9.38 -4.98
CA GLU A 69 -3.50 10.07 -6.28
C GLU A 69 -2.21 9.87 -7.09
N THR A 70 -1.05 9.98 -6.44
CA THR A 70 0.24 9.77 -7.11
C THR A 70 0.46 8.32 -7.50
N LEU A 71 -0.07 7.36 -6.72
CA LEU A 71 -0.02 5.95 -7.09
C LEU A 71 -0.96 5.62 -8.24
N LEU A 72 -2.14 6.26 -8.30
CA LEU A 72 -3.08 6.13 -9.42
C LEU A 72 -2.44 6.61 -10.73
N GLN A 73 -1.84 7.80 -10.73
CA GLN A 73 -1.12 8.32 -11.90
C GLN A 73 -0.04 7.35 -12.39
N ARG A 74 0.74 6.78 -11.45
CA ARG A 74 1.77 5.77 -11.77
C ARG A 74 1.19 4.45 -12.30
N LEU A 75 -0.05 4.13 -11.97
CA LEU A 75 -0.72 2.92 -12.47
C LEU A 75 -1.22 3.12 -13.90
N GLU A 76 -1.62 4.33 -14.26
CA GLU A 76 -2.07 4.68 -15.62
C GLU A 76 -0.91 4.68 -16.64
N ASP A 77 0.33 4.92 -16.18
CA ASP A 77 1.55 4.96 -17.00
C ASP A 77 2.17 3.57 -17.30
N VAL A 78 1.56 2.48 -16.82
CA VAL A 78 2.16 1.14 -16.77
C VAL A 78 1.39 0.12 -17.61
#